data_AF-A0A2Z6ZY98-F1
#
_entry.id   AF-A0A2Z6ZY98-F1
#
_cell.length_a   1.000
_cell.length_b   1.000
_cell.length_c   1.000
_cell.angle_alpha   90.00
_cell.angle_beta   90.00
_cell.angle_gamma   90.00
#
_symmetry.space_group_name_H-M   'P 1'
#
loop_
_entity.id
_entity.type
_entity.pdbx_description
1 polymer ?
#
loop_
_entity_poly.entity_id
_entity_poly.type
_entity_poly.pdbx_seq_one_letter_code
_entity_poly.pdbx_strand_id
1 'polypeptide(L)'
;MMRNFRCTDEVLRRIPNLKKLGIAYELYSDGLGWDYYEVDNLAHLCNLESFTLESWEKLPQNFGFPRSLKKLTLNYCKVSWGYLTVVGSLPHLEALNLMNYAVTGREWNPVEGQFLKLKSLRIDDTYLEEWVADSSHFPNLENLQLEWLRHLKEIPYGIGEIGTLRSISLVFCSSSANASAKKIQEEQRQLGNSDLRVRLNSLY
;
A
#
# COMPACT_ATOMS: atom_id res chain seq x y z
N MET A 1 13.60 7.02 11.62
CA MET A 1 13.90 6.03 10.56
C MET A 1 15.36 5.67 10.69
N MET A 2 15.68 4.39 10.82
CA MET A 2 17.05 3.89 10.90
C MET A 2 17.60 3.78 9.48
N ARG A 3 18.88 4.12 9.28
CA ARG A 3 19.51 4.04 7.96
C ARG A 3 20.35 2.77 7.86
N ASN A 4 20.31 2.11 6.70
CA ASN A 4 21.14 0.97 6.35
C ASN A 4 21.18 -0.09 7.48
N PHE A 5 19.99 -0.40 8.01
CA PHE A 5 19.85 -1.27 9.17
C PHE A 5 20.23 -2.70 8.80
N ARG A 6 21.14 -3.31 9.57
CA ARG A 6 21.49 -4.71 9.44
C ARG A 6 20.70 -5.54 10.46
N CYS A 7 19.83 -6.40 9.97
CA CYS A 7 18.89 -7.15 10.79
C CYS A 7 19.45 -8.51 11.21
N THR A 8 20.56 -8.54 11.94
CA THR A 8 21.16 -9.81 12.38
C THR A 8 20.29 -10.51 13.45
N ASP A 9 20.44 -11.82 13.58
CA ASP A 9 19.81 -12.61 14.65
C ASP A 9 20.10 -12.08 16.06
N GLU A 10 21.31 -11.57 16.29
CA GLU A 10 21.70 -10.98 17.56
C GLU A 10 20.87 -9.72 17.85
N VAL A 11 20.64 -8.88 16.84
CA VAL A 11 19.80 -7.69 16.99
C VAL A 11 18.37 -8.12 17.27
N LEU A 12 17.80 -9.06 16.52
CA LEU A 12 16.43 -9.56 16.75
C LEU A 12 16.20 -10.00 18.20
N ARG A 13 17.16 -10.75 18.78
CA ARG A 13 17.09 -11.21 20.18
C ARG A 13 17.06 -10.08 21.20
N ARG A 14 17.62 -8.91 20.87
CA ARG A 14 17.62 -7.72 21.74
C ARG A 14 16.35 -6.89 21.63
N ILE A 15 15.59 -7.03 20.55
CA ILE A 15 14.36 -6.27 20.28
C ILE A 15 13.11 -7.14 20.06
N PRO A 16 12.84 -8.17 20.89
CA PRO A 16 11.76 -9.13 20.64
C PRO A 16 10.35 -8.50 20.71
N ASN A 17 10.20 -7.36 21.39
CA ASN A 17 8.92 -6.68 21.60
C ASN A 17 8.78 -5.41 20.75
N LEU A 18 9.60 -5.23 19.72
CA LEU A 18 9.55 -4.05 18.88
C LEU A 18 8.21 -3.98 18.12
N LYS A 19 7.44 -2.93 18.37
CA LYS A 19 6.12 -2.71 17.75
C LYS A 19 6.16 -1.84 16.50
N LYS A 20 7.14 -0.95 16.39
CA LYS A 20 7.25 0.01 15.29
C LYS A 20 8.68 0.07 14.79
N LEU A 21 8.86 -0.01 13.48
CA LEU A 21 10.16 0.03 12.84
C LEU A 21 10.05 0.87 11.58
N GLY A 22 11.04 1.72 11.35
CA GLY A 22 11.19 2.47 10.13
C GLY A 22 12.62 2.34 9.64
N ILE A 23 12.84 1.84 8.43
CA ILE A 23 14.17 1.66 7.84
C ILE A 23 14.24 2.42 6.51
N ALA A 24 15.38 3.06 6.25
CA ALA A 24 15.75 3.62 4.97
C ALA A 24 17.05 2.97 4.48
N TYR A 25 17.05 2.47 3.25
CA TYR A 25 18.24 1.94 2.58
C TYR A 25 18.69 2.89 1.46
N GLU A 26 19.91 3.41 1.60
CA GLU A 26 20.58 4.31 0.64
C GLU A 26 21.70 3.52 -0.09
N LEU A 27 21.32 2.50 -0.84
CA LEU A 27 22.25 1.49 -1.41
C LEU A 27 23.15 1.98 -2.55
N TYR A 28 22.87 3.16 -3.10
CA TYR A 28 23.71 3.76 -4.15
C TYR A 28 25.13 4.14 -3.69
N SER A 29 25.40 4.13 -2.38
CA SER A 29 26.63 4.68 -1.81
C SER A 29 27.70 3.67 -1.43
N ASP A 30 27.38 2.38 -1.24
CA ASP A 30 28.32 1.41 -0.68
C ASP A 30 28.51 0.12 -1.50
N GLY A 31 27.67 -0.15 -2.49
CA GLY A 31 27.74 -1.36 -3.33
C GLY A 31 27.39 -2.64 -2.58
N LEU A 32 26.75 -2.55 -1.40
CA LEU A 32 26.37 -3.69 -0.59
C LEU A 32 24.99 -4.18 -1.00
N GLY A 33 24.88 -5.48 -1.32
CA GLY A 33 23.61 -6.12 -1.67
C GLY A 33 22.73 -6.40 -0.45
N TRP A 34 21.47 -6.77 -0.71
CA TRP A 34 20.47 -7.10 0.32
C TRP A 34 20.91 -8.17 1.33
N ASP A 35 21.75 -9.13 0.90
CA ASP A 35 22.29 -10.20 1.74
C ASP A 35 23.14 -9.65 2.90
N TYR A 36 23.88 -8.55 2.67
CA TYR A 36 24.68 -7.91 3.72
C TYR A 36 23.81 -7.41 4.88
N TYR A 37 22.62 -6.90 4.54
CA TYR A 37 21.68 -6.33 5.49
C TYR A 37 20.82 -7.37 6.21
N GLU A 38 20.87 -8.63 5.76
CA GLU A 38 20.11 -9.75 6.33
C GLU A 38 18.62 -9.42 6.44
N VAL A 39 18.06 -8.78 5.41
CA VAL A 39 16.69 -8.23 5.47
C VAL A 39 15.61 -9.30 5.62
N ASP A 40 15.88 -10.54 5.21
CA ASP A 40 14.96 -11.66 5.37
C ASP A 40 14.63 -11.94 6.85
N ASN A 41 15.56 -11.62 7.76
CA ASN A 41 15.36 -11.76 9.19
C ASN A 41 14.25 -10.83 9.74
N LEU A 42 13.91 -9.75 9.02
CA LEU A 42 12.84 -8.84 9.43
C LEU A 42 11.52 -9.60 9.60
N ALA A 43 11.25 -10.62 8.78
CA ALA A 43 10.05 -11.43 8.83
C ALA A 43 9.86 -12.15 10.19
N HIS A 44 10.92 -12.33 10.97
CA HIS A 44 10.91 -12.96 12.30
C HIS A 44 10.47 -12.01 13.43
N LEU A 45 10.22 -10.73 13.17
CA LEU A 45 9.72 -9.78 14.16
C LEU A 45 8.23 -10.00 14.48
N CYS A 46 7.92 -10.98 15.33
CA CYS A 46 6.54 -11.42 15.60
C CYS A 46 5.63 -10.38 16.31
N ASN A 47 6.18 -9.29 16.83
CA ASN A 47 5.43 -8.25 17.54
C ASN A 47 5.36 -6.92 16.77
N LEU A 48 5.88 -6.89 15.54
CA LEU A 48 5.94 -5.66 14.75
C LEU A 48 4.56 -5.33 14.18
N GLU A 49 3.97 -4.25 14.66
CA GLU A 49 2.62 -3.81 14.26
C GLU A 49 2.67 -2.73 13.16
N SER A 50 3.73 -1.93 13.10
CA SER A 50 3.90 -0.87 12.09
C SER A 50 5.29 -0.89 11.48
N PHE A 51 5.35 -0.98 10.16
CA PHE A 51 6.61 -0.97 9.42
C PHE A 51 6.60 0.09 8.32
N THR A 52 7.68 0.87 8.26
CA THR A 52 7.96 1.81 7.19
C THR A 52 9.29 1.42 6.56
N LEU A 53 9.29 1.24 5.24
CA LEU A 53 10.47 0.90 4.48
C LEU A 53 10.64 1.92 3.36
N GLU A 54 11.77 2.60 3.37
CA GLU A 54 12.24 3.40 2.27
C GLU A 54 13.45 2.71 1.64
N SER A 55 13.41 2.51 0.33
CA SER A 55 14.55 1.94 -0.39
C SER A 55 14.56 2.56 -1.76
N TRP A 56 15.69 3.10 -2.19
CA TRP A 56 15.78 3.63 -3.55
C TRP A 56 16.15 2.56 -4.57
N GLU A 57 16.49 1.36 -4.10
CA GLU A 57 16.65 0.17 -4.92
C GLU A 57 15.45 -0.77 -4.84
N LYS A 58 15.36 -1.64 -5.84
CA LYS A 58 14.33 -2.66 -5.91
C LYS A 58 14.54 -3.69 -4.78
N LEU A 59 13.52 -3.90 -3.97
CA LEU A 59 13.52 -4.95 -2.95
C LEU A 59 13.70 -6.34 -3.57
N PRO A 60 14.35 -7.27 -2.86
CA PRO A 60 14.51 -8.63 -3.34
C PRO A 60 13.13 -9.32 -3.44
N GLN A 61 12.98 -10.22 -4.43
CA GLN A 61 11.69 -10.86 -4.73
C GLN A 61 11.18 -11.81 -3.63
N ASN A 62 12.03 -12.15 -2.66
CA ASN A 62 11.73 -13.00 -1.52
C ASN A 62 11.59 -12.20 -0.20
N PHE A 63 11.51 -10.87 -0.25
CA PHE A 63 11.46 -10.02 0.95
C PHE A 63 10.24 -10.33 1.84
N GLY A 64 10.45 -11.03 2.94
CA GLY A 64 9.39 -11.36 3.88
C GLY A 64 8.94 -10.14 4.70
N PHE A 65 7.63 -10.05 4.96
CA PHE A 65 7.08 -9.11 5.94
C PHE A 65 6.60 -9.84 7.19
N PRO A 66 6.75 -9.25 8.40
CA PRO A 66 6.17 -9.83 9.61
C PRO A 66 4.66 -10.00 9.52
N ARG A 67 4.17 -11.19 9.92
CA ARG A 67 2.74 -11.51 9.90
C ARG A 67 1.92 -10.70 10.90
N SER A 68 2.56 -10.09 11.91
CA SER A 68 1.93 -9.25 12.93
C SER A 68 1.58 -7.84 12.45
N LEU A 69 1.98 -7.46 11.23
CA LEU A 69 1.81 -6.10 10.73
C LEU A 69 0.33 -5.72 10.62
N LYS A 70 0.05 -4.54 11.18
CA LYS A 70 -1.22 -3.82 11.02
C LYS A 70 -1.08 -2.63 10.10
N LYS A 71 0.11 -2.04 10.00
CA LYS A 71 0.40 -0.92 9.11
C LYS A 71 1.69 -1.15 8.34
N LEU A 72 1.62 -1.02 7.03
CA LEU A 72 2.77 -1.04 6.14
C LEU A 72 2.86 0.26 5.35
N THR A 73 4.06 0.82 5.24
CA THR A 73 4.37 1.94 4.35
C THR A 73 5.61 1.59 3.55
N LEU A 74 5.47 1.56 2.23
CA LEU A 74 6.57 1.38 1.29
C LEU A 74 6.82 2.70 0.58
N ASN A 75 8.09 3.09 0.47
CA ASN A 75 8.53 4.33 -0.15
C ASN A 75 9.71 4.05 -1.08
N TYR A 76 9.62 4.45 -2.35
CA TYR A 76 10.65 4.21 -3.39
C TYR A 76 11.05 2.75 -3.65
N CYS A 77 10.46 1.76 -2.95
CA CYS A 77 10.88 0.36 -2.95
C CYS A 77 10.87 -0.37 -4.30
N LYS A 78 10.26 0.21 -5.34
CA LYS A 78 10.18 -0.32 -6.72
C LYS A 78 9.74 -1.79 -6.79
N VAL A 79 8.85 -2.25 -5.91
CA VAL A 79 8.26 -3.59 -6.00
C VAL A 79 7.29 -3.66 -7.19
N SER A 80 6.93 -4.84 -7.69
CA SER A 80 5.90 -4.94 -8.73
C SER A 80 4.49 -4.98 -8.12
N TRP A 81 3.45 -4.64 -8.89
CA TRP A 81 2.07 -4.84 -8.44
C TRP A 81 1.78 -6.31 -8.07
N GLY A 82 2.31 -7.26 -8.83
CA GLY A 82 2.18 -8.69 -8.51
C GLY A 82 2.82 -9.10 -7.17
N TYR A 83 3.87 -8.37 -6.74
CA TYR A 83 4.51 -8.58 -5.44
C TYR A 83 3.57 -8.27 -4.26
N LEU A 84 2.61 -7.37 -4.45
CA LEU A 84 1.64 -7.03 -3.40
C LEU A 84 0.74 -8.21 -3.02
N THR A 85 0.75 -9.32 -3.76
CA THR A 85 0.13 -10.59 -3.34
C THR A 85 0.63 -11.03 -1.96
N VAL A 86 1.94 -10.85 -1.69
CA VAL A 86 2.55 -11.17 -0.39
C VAL A 86 1.99 -10.26 0.70
N VAL A 87 1.86 -8.96 0.40
CA VAL A 87 1.31 -7.96 1.32
C VAL A 87 -0.17 -8.19 1.57
N GLY A 88 -0.94 -8.51 0.53
CA GLY A 88 -2.37 -8.79 0.60
C GLY A 88 -2.71 -10.04 1.40
N SER A 89 -1.75 -10.95 1.57
CA SER A 89 -1.89 -12.15 2.38
C SER A 89 -1.59 -11.92 3.87
N LEU A 90 -1.22 -10.70 4.28
CA LEU A 90 -0.95 -10.39 5.69
C LEU A 90 -2.25 -10.39 6.50
N PRO A 91 -2.34 -11.23 7.56
CA PRO A 91 -3.62 -11.54 8.22
C PRO A 91 -4.19 -10.39 9.08
N HIS A 92 -3.36 -9.42 9.44
CA HIS A 92 -3.72 -8.33 10.35
C HIS A 92 -3.55 -6.94 9.72
N LEU A 93 -3.26 -6.85 8.42
CA LEU A 93 -2.96 -5.58 7.78
C LEU A 93 -4.21 -4.72 7.65
N GLU A 94 -4.23 -3.60 8.36
CA GLU A 94 -5.33 -2.63 8.40
C GLU A 94 -5.03 -1.37 7.58
N ALA A 95 -3.76 -1.02 7.39
CA ALA A 95 -3.36 0.17 6.64
C ALA A 95 -2.16 -0.10 5.72
N LEU A 96 -2.31 0.27 4.45
CA LEU A 96 -1.26 0.17 3.44
C LEU A 96 -1.04 1.53 2.78
N ASN A 97 0.21 2.00 2.81
CA ASN A 97 0.63 3.20 2.10
C ASN A 97 1.72 2.83 1.09
N LEU A 98 1.50 3.14 -0.18
CA LEU A 98 2.43 2.96 -1.28
C LEU A 98 2.80 4.34 -1.80
N MET A 99 4.04 4.77 -1.56
CA MET A 99 4.47 6.16 -1.72
C MET A 99 5.63 6.28 -2.69
N ASN A 100 5.64 7.34 -3.50
CA ASN A 100 6.77 7.75 -4.35
C ASN A 100 7.45 6.58 -5.07
N TYR A 101 6.85 6.06 -6.13
CA TYR A 101 7.41 4.94 -6.91
C TYR A 101 7.68 3.67 -6.08
N ALA A 102 6.99 3.49 -4.95
CA ALA A 102 7.06 2.27 -4.16
C ALA A 102 6.73 1.02 -4.98
N VAL A 103 5.83 1.17 -5.97
CA VAL A 103 5.37 0.09 -6.84
C VAL A 103 5.56 0.46 -8.31
N THR A 104 5.87 -0.57 -9.11
CA THR A 104 6.19 -0.50 -10.54
C THR A 104 5.26 -1.40 -11.34
N GLY A 105 5.07 -1.03 -12.61
CA GLY A 105 4.09 -1.64 -13.50
C GLY A 105 2.86 -0.76 -13.66
N ARG A 106 2.06 -1.08 -14.67
CA ARG A 106 0.91 -0.26 -15.11
C ARG A 106 -0.44 -0.79 -14.62
N GLU A 107 -0.49 -2.06 -14.26
CA GLU A 107 -1.72 -2.75 -13.91
C GLU A 107 -1.63 -3.31 -12.50
N TRP A 108 -2.67 -3.09 -11.70
CA TRP A 108 -2.87 -3.78 -10.45
C TRP A 108 -4.16 -4.62 -10.48
N ASN A 109 -3.97 -5.93 -10.35
CA ASN A 109 -5.03 -6.92 -10.26
C ASN A 109 -4.79 -7.76 -8.98
N PRO A 110 -5.34 -7.37 -7.82
CA PRO A 110 -5.24 -8.15 -6.59
C PRO A 110 -5.89 -9.51 -6.75
N VAL A 111 -5.43 -10.51 -6.00
CA VAL A 111 -6.09 -11.83 -6.01
C VAL A 111 -7.29 -11.79 -5.07
N GLU A 112 -8.39 -12.43 -5.46
CA GLU A 112 -9.56 -12.63 -4.60
C GLU A 112 -9.14 -13.19 -3.23
N GLY A 113 -9.74 -12.65 -2.16
CA GLY A 113 -9.43 -13.07 -0.79
C GLY A 113 -8.18 -12.41 -0.18
N GLN A 114 -7.54 -11.46 -0.86
CA GLN A 114 -6.48 -10.63 -0.30
C GLN A 114 -7.04 -9.43 0.46
N PHE A 115 -6.18 -8.76 1.24
CA PHE A 115 -6.46 -7.50 1.95
C PHE A 115 -7.72 -7.52 2.82
N LEU A 116 -8.10 -8.68 3.35
CA LEU A 116 -9.35 -8.89 4.07
C LEU A 116 -9.54 -8.01 5.30
N LYS A 117 -8.47 -7.49 5.90
CA LYS A 117 -8.53 -6.61 7.08
C LYS A 117 -8.23 -5.14 6.75
N LEU A 118 -7.95 -4.82 5.49
CA LEU A 118 -7.50 -3.49 5.09
C LEU A 118 -8.64 -2.49 5.21
N LYS A 119 -8.43 -1.45 6.02
CA LYS A 119 -9.35 -0.33 6.24
C LYS A 119 -8.91 0.95 5.55
N SER A 120 -7.60 1.11 5.33
CA SER A 120 -7.03 2.30 4.72
C SER A 120 -6.03 1.92 3.63
N LEU A 121 -6.26 2.43 2.43
CA LEU A 121 -5.36 2.30 1.29
C LEU A 121 -4.95 3.70 0.80
N ARG A 122 -3.64 3.95 0.79
CA ARG A 122 -3.05 5.13 0.16
C ARG A 122 -2.11 4.71 -0.95
N ILE A 123 -2.29 5.30 -2.13
CA ILE A 123 -1.38 5.16 -3.26
C ILE A 123 -0.99 6.57 -3.70
N ASP A 124 0.30 6.83 -3.70
CA ASP A 124 0.87 8.16 -3.91
C ASP A 124 2.04 8.08 -4.89
N ASP A 125 1.96 8.88 -5.96
CA ASP A 125 3.00 9.07 -6.97
C ASP A 125 3.53 7.72 -7.52
N THR A 126 2.62 6.93 -8.07
CA THR A 126 2.93 5.66 -8.76
C THR A 126 2.41 5.68 -10.19
N TYR A 127 2.98 4.84 -11.05
CA TYR A 127 2.59 4.74 -12.46
C TYR A 127 1.45 3.73 -12.69
N LEU A 128 0.38 3.80 -11.88
CA LEU A 128 -0.80 2.97 -12.04
C LEU A 128 -1.68 3.52 -13.17
N GLU A 129 -1.93 2.70 -14.20
CA GLU A 129 -2.83 3.02 -15.32
C GLU A 129 -4.16 2.26 -15.19
N GLU A 130 -4.08 0.94 -14.99
CA GLU A 130 -5.22 0.02 -14.90
C GLU A 130 -5.33 -0.53 -13.48
N TRP A 131 -6.49 -0.37 -12.87
CA TRP A 131 -6.80 -1.01 -11.59
C TRP A 131 -7.99 -1.91 -11.80
N VAL A 132 -7.83 -3.21 -11.54
CA VAL A 132 -8.86 -4.23 -11.64
C VAL A 132 -9.12 -4.74 -10.24
N ALA A 133 -10.25 -4.37 -9.65
CA ALA A 133 -10.67 -4.85 -8.34
C ALA A 133 -12.18 -4.72 -8.18
N ASP A 134 -12.71 -5.43 -7.20
CA ASP A 134 -14.10 -5.34 -6.77
C ASP A 134 -14.19 -5.36 -5.23
N SER A 135 -15.41 -5.45 -4.71
CA SER A 135 -15.68 -5.45 -3.27
C SER A 135 -15.09 -6.65 -2.52
N SER A 136 -14.87 -7.79 -3.19
CA SER A 136 -14.29 -8.99 -2.58
C SER A 136 -12.80 -8.86 -2.26
N HIS A 137 -12.10 -7.97 -2.98
CA HIS A 137 -10.67 -7.73 -2.82
C HIS A 137 -10.35 -6.83 -1.62
N PHE A 138 -11.29 -5.98 -1.20
CA PHE A 138 -11.10 -5.05 -0.08
C PHE A 138 -12.36 -4.92 0.78
N PRO A 139 -12.89 -6.02 1.35
CA PRO A 139 -14.25 -6.05 1.92
C PRO A 139 -14.46 -5.16 3.15
N ASN A 140 -13.37 -4.69 3.77
CA ASN A 140 -13.41 -3.83 4.96
C ASN A 140 -12.80 -2.43 4.71
N LEU A 141 -12.61 -2.03 3.45
CA LEU A 141 -12.02 -0.73 3.14
C LEU A 141 -12.93 0.39 3.61
N GLU A 142 -12.38 1.33 4.37
CA GLU A 142 -13.08 2.51 4.87
C GLU A 142 -12.61 3.78 4.17
N ASN A 143 -11.33 3.86 3.83
CA ASN A 143 -10.69 5.05 3.29
C ASN A 143 -9.78 4.73 2.12
N LEU A 144 -10.05 5.36 0.97
CA LEU A 144 -9.23 5.32 -0.23
C LEU A 144 -8.60 6.70 -0.47
N GLN A 145 -7.27 6.75 -0.54
CA GLN A 145 -6.51 7.96 -0.83
C GLN A 145 -5.63 7.73 -2.04
N LEU A 146 -5.86 8.48 -3.11
CA LEU A 146 -5.10 8.44 -4.34
C LEU A 146 -4.48 9.82 -4.57
N GLU A 147 -3.16 9.88 -4.62
CA GLU A 147 -2.42 11.13 -4.77
C GLU A 147 -1.46 11.00 -5.96
N TRP A 148 -1.41 12.03 -6.81
CA TRP A 148 -0.53 12.11 -7.98
C TRP A 148 -0.66 10.96 -9.00
N LEU A 149 -1.80 10.25 -9.05
CA LEU A 149 -2.06 9.21 -10.05
C LEU A 149 -2.57 9.79 -11.37
N ARG A 150 -1.66 10.42 -12.12
CA ARG A 150 -1.97 11.14 -13.36
C ARG A 150 -2.40 10.24 -14.52
N HIS A 151 -2.07 8.95 -14.46
CA HIS A 151 -2.32 7.99 -15.54
C HIS A 151 -3.44 6.99 -15.23
N LEU A 152 -3.97 6.97 -14.01
CA LEU A 152 -5.03 6.06 -13.61
C LEU A 152 -6.27 6.31 -14.45
N LYS A 153 -6.77 5.30 -15.17
CA LYS A 153 -7.93 5.47 -16.06
C LYS A 153 -9.23 5.58 -15.28
N GLU A 154 -9.42 4.73 -14.27
CA GLU A 154 -10.61 4.77 -13.43
C GLU A 154 -10.36 4.10 -12.08
N ILE A 155 -11.22 4.42 -11.12
CA ILE A 155 -11.41 3.62 -9.92
C ILE A 155 -12.42 2.52 -10.29
N PRO A 156 -12.14 1.24 -10.00
CA PRO A 156 -13.07 0.16 -10.29
C PRO A 156 -14.42 0.41 -9.64
N TYR A 157 -15.50 0.20 -10.38
CA TYR A 157 -16.87 0.37 -9.87
C TYR A 157 -17.13 -0.44 -8.60
N GLY A 158 -16.60 -1.67 -8.51
CA GLY A 158 -16.78 -2.54 -7.35
C GLY A 158 -16.18 -2.01 -6.05
N ILE A 159 -15.27 -1.02 -6.11
CA ILE A 159 -14.84 -0.29 -4.90
C ILE A 159 -16.02 0.46 -4.29
N GLY A 160 -16.91 1.02 -5.12
CA GLY A 160 -18.13 1.69 -4.69
C GLY A 160 -19.13 0.76 -3.99
N GLU A 161 -19.06 -0.55 -4.22
CA GLU A 161 -19.94 -1.55 -3.62
C GLU A 161 -19.49 -1.98 -2.21
N ILE A 162 -18.33 -1.51 -1.75
CA ILE A 162 -17.81 -1.82 -0.41
C ILE A 162 -18.65 -1.10 0.64
N GLY A 163 -19.46 -1.84 1.40
CA GLY A 163 -20.38 -1.28 2.39
C GLY A 163 -19.71 -0.52 3.55
N THR A 164 -18.42 -0.75 3.81
CA THR A 164 -17.66 -0.02 4.84
C THR A 164 -17.03 1.27 4.33
N LEU A 165 -17.08 1.55 3.03
CA LEU A 165 -16.36 2.67 2.42
C LEU A 165 -16.98 4.00 2.85
N ARG A 166 -16.18 4.83 3.52
CA ARG A 166 -16.59 6.13 4.06
C ARG A 166 -15.99 7.29 3.28
N SER A 167 -14.81 7.13 2.72
CA SER A 167 -14.15 8.20 1.98
C SER A 167 -13.33 7.76 0.79
N ILE A 168 -13.39 8.57 -0.27
CA ILE A 168 -12.50 8.52 -1.43
C ILE A 168 -11.91 9.93 -1.57
N SER A 169 -10.59 10.04 -1.55
CA SER A 169 -9.87 11.30 -1.72
C SER A 169 -8.91 11.19 -2.90
N LEU A 170 -9.10 12.03 -3.91
CA LEU A 170 -8.20 12.13 -5.06
C LEU A 170 -7.52 13.50 -5.04
N VAL A 171 -6.20 13.49 -5.13
CA VAL A 171 -5.39 14.71 -5.19
C VAL A 171 -4.45 14.59 -6.40
N PHE A 172 -4.51 15.53 -7.33
CA PHE A 172 -3.69 15.54 -8.55
C PHE A 172 -3.73 14.24 -9.38
N CYS A 173 -4.91 13.61 -9.45
CA CYS A 173 -5.16 12.43 -10.28
C CYS A 173 -5.72 12.82 -11.66
N SER A 174 -5.80 11.84 -12.57
CA SER A 174 -6.38 12.04 -13.91
C SER A 174 -7.84 12.50 -13.85
N SER A 175 -8.30 13.19 -14.90
CA SER A 175 -9.72 13.58 -15.05
C SER A 175 -10.66 12.38 -15.09
N SER A 176 -10.22 11.27 -15.69
CA SER A 176 -10.99 10.02 -15.78
C SER A 176 -11.14 9.35 -14.41
N ALA A 177 -10.07 9.29 -13.60
CA ALA A 177 -10.15 8.82 -12.22
C ALA A 177 -11.10 9.70 -11.38
N ASN A 178 -11.02 11.02 -11.53
CA ASN A 178 -11.95 11.96 -10.88
C ASN A 178 -13.41 11.71 -11.30
N ALA A 179 -13.66 11.44 -12.58
CA ALA A 179 -15.00 11.15 -13.09
C ALA A 179 -15.55 9.83 -12.50
N SER A 180 -14.74 8.77 -12.45
CA SER A 180 -15.14 7.50 -11.83
C SER A 180 -15.48 7.65 -10.34
N ALA A 181 -14.70 8.43 -9.58
CA ALA A 181 -14.98 8.71 -8.17
C ALA A 181 -16.31 9.44 -7.96
N LYS A 182 -16.64 10.41 -8.83
CA LYS A 182 -17.95 11.11 -8.79
C LYS A 182 -19.10 10.16 -9.09
N LYS A 183 -18.93 9.32 -10.12
CA LYS A 183 -19.94 8.33 -10.52
C LYS A 183 -20.27 7.37 -9.36
N ILE A 184 -19.24 6.82 -8.70
CA ILE A 184 -19.39 6.00 -7.50
C ILE A 184 -20.19 6.74 -6.41
N GLN A 185 -19.91 8.03 -6.18
CA GLN A 185 -20.66 8.82 -5.19
C GLN A 185 -22.13 9.00 -5.56
N GLU A 186 -22.42 9.28 -6.83
CA GLU A 186 -23.79 9.48 -7.33
C GLU A 186 -24.61 8.19 -7.22
N GLU A 187 -24.02 7.06 -7.58
CA GLU A 187 -24.66 5.74 -7.49
C GLU A 187 -24.93 5.36 -6.04
N GLN A 188 -23.97 5.57 -5.14
CA GLN A 188 -24.19 5.34 -3.70
C GLN A 188 -25.32 6.22 -3.14
N ARG A 189 -25.43 7.48 -3.58
CA ARG A 189 -26.56 8.36 -3.20
C ARG A 189 -27.90 7.86 -3.72
N GLN A 190 -27.95 7.36 -4.96
CA GLN A 190 -29.17 6.78 -5.54
C GLN A 190 -29.62 5.52 -4.78
N LEU A 191 -28.66 4.77 -4.23
CA LEU A 191 -28.91 3.63 -3.35
C LEU A 191 -29.23 4.05 -1.90
N GLY A 192 -29.32 5.34 -1.60
CA GLY A 192 -29.65 5.87 -0.27
C GLY A 192 -28.44 6.02 0.68
N ASN A 193 -27.22 5.70 0.23
CA ASN A 193 -26.01 5.94 1.01
C ASN A 193 -25.50 7.38 0.80
N SER A 194 -25.80 8.24 1.76
CA SER A 194 -25.31 9.63 1.78
C SER A 194 -24.01 9.82 2.58
N ASP A 195 -23.50 8.77 3.22
CA ASP A 195 -22.34 8.84 4.11
C ASP A 195 -21.00 8.85 3.35
N LEU A 196 -20.98 8.35 2.10
CA LEU A 196 -19.77 8.32 1.29
C LEU A 196 -19.30 9.72 0.89
N ARG A 197 -18.11 10.09 1.38
CA ARG A 197 -17.47 11.39 1.09
C ARG A 197 -16.43 11.25 0.00
N VAL A 198 -16.69 11.85 -1.16
CA VAL A 198 -15.70 12.01 -2.23
C VAL A 198 -15.12 13.43 -2.22
N ARG A 199 -13.79 13.52 -2.20
CA ARG A 199 -13.03 14.78 -2.23
C ARG A 199 -12.07 14.75 -3.40
N LEU A 200 -12.10 15.80 -4.22
CA LEU A 200 -11.28 15.91 -5.43
C LEU A 200 -10.53 17.22 -5.40
N ASN A 201 -9.20 17.16 -5.49
CA ASN A 201 -8.33 18.32 -5.60
C ASN A 201 -7.49 18.20 -6.88
N SER A 202 -7.63 19.16 -7.79
CA SER A 202 -6.87 19.22 -9.06
C SER A 202 -6.25 20.61 -9.23
N LEU A 203 -5.17 20.73 -10.00
CA LEU A 203 -4.69 22.04 -10.47
C LEU A 203 -5.64 22.56 -11.57
N TYR A 204 -5.88 23.87 -11.54
CA TYR A 204 -6.48 24.65 -12.63
C TYR A 204 -5.50 24.81 -13.79
#